data_AF-A0A372RH77-F1
#
_entry.id   AF-A0A372RH77-F1
#
_cell.length_a   1.000
_cell.length_b   1.000
_cell.length_c   1.000
_cell.angle_alpha   90.00
_cell.angle_beta   90.00
_cell.angle_gamma   90.00
#
_symmetry.space_group_name_H-M   'P 1'
#
loop_
_entity.id
_entity.type
_entity.pdbx_description
1 polymer ?
#
loop_
_entity_poly.entity_id
_entity_poly.type
_entity_poly.pdbx_seq_one_letter_code
_entity_poly.pdbx_strand_id
1 'polypeptide(L)'
;MGGVPSNMLKHLKEECSNISEELHNPEVIKLLKMKRSSYNFSSRKWISTEILDQVHKEVDCEIQKFVAEAKFLTLSESGWTNISKQNMVKFIITNEKWQSQI
;
A
#
# COMPACT_ATOMS: atom_id res chain seq x y z
N MET A 1 13.96 -16.02 -6.03
CA MET A 1 13.94 -15.14 -4.83
C MET A 1 13.60 -13.73 -5.30
N GLY A 2 12.32 -13.36 -5.32
CA GLY A 2 11.88 -12.02 -5.72
C GLY A 2 11.76 -11.13 -4.49
N GLY A 3 12.83 -10.42 -4.15
CA GLY A 3 12.78 -9.44 -3.06
C GLY A 3 12.06 -8.17 -3.56
N VAL A 4 11.06 -7.71 -2.80
CA VAL A 4 10.46 -6.38 -2.99
C VAL A 4 11.60 -5.35 -2.98
N PRO A 5 11.73 -4.48 -4.01
CA PRO A 5 12.79 -3.49 -4.03
C PRO A 5 12.69 -2.62 -2.78
N SER A 6 13.75 -2.59 -1.99
CA SER A 6 13.84 -1.89 -0.70
C SER A 6 13.49 -0.40 -0.79
N ASN A 7 13.51 0.18 -1.99
CA ASN A 7 13.10 1.55 -2.26
C ASN A 7 11.57 1.74 -2.26
N MET A 8 10.79 0.75 -2.73
CA MET A 8 9.32 0.81 -2.64
C MET A 8 8.84 0.67 -1.19
N LEU A 9 9.50 -0.19 -0.42
CA LEU A 9 9.25 -0.36 1.02
C LEU A 9 9.53 0.92 1.80
N LYS A 10 10.58 1.67 1.43
CA LYS A 10 10.85 2.99 2.02
C LYS A 10 9.75 4.00 1.70
N HIS A 11 9.32 4.06 0.44
CA HIS A 11 8.25 4.98 0.00
C HIS A 11 6.91 4.68 0.68
N LEU A 12 6.51 3.40 0.73
CA LEU A 12 5.29 2.97 1.45
C LEU A 12 5.37 3.33 2.94
N LYS A 13 6.54 3.12 3.56
CA LYS A 13 6.75 3.47 4.97
C LYS A 13 6.67 4.98 5.21
N GLU A 14 7.13 5.79 4.26
CA GLU A 14 7.07 7.24 4.29
C GLU A 14 5.63 7.75 4.10
N GLU A 15 4.87 7.19 3.16
CA GLU A 15 3.45 7.51 2.99
C GLU A 15 2.61 7.09 4.21
N CYS A 16 2.86 5.92 4.80
CA CYS A 16 2.24 5.53 6.06
C CYS A 16 2.63 6.47 7.22
N SER A 17 3.85 7.04 7.21
CA SER A 17 4.26 8.05 8.17
C SER A 17 3.45 9.34 8.02
N ASN A 18 3.27 9.80 6.77
CA ASN A 18 2.52 11.02 6.45
C ASN A 18 1.03 10.88 6.78
N ILE A 19 0.39 9.75 6.43
CA ILE A 19 -0.99 9.43 6.83
C ILE A 19 -1.11 9.42 8.36
N SER A 20 -0.09 8.90 9.03
CA SER A 20 -0.05 8.88 10.49
C SER A 20 0.10 10.28 11.09
N GLU A 21 0.72 11.23 10.40
CA GLU A 21 0.77 12.64 10.82
C GLU A 21 -0.58 13.33 10.67
N GLU A 22 -1.32 13.05 9.59
CA GLU A 22 -2.69 13.53 9.41
C GLU A 22 -3.66 12.98 10.48
N LEU A 23 -3.51 11.71 10.86
CA LEU A 23 -4.25 11.11 11.98
C LEU A 23 -3.86 11.69 13.35
N HIS A 24 -2.67 12.32 13.45
CA HIS A 24 -2.22 13.04 14.63
C HIS A 24 -2.52 14.55 14.60
N ASN A 25 -3.19 15.05 13.55
CA ASN A 25 -3.67 16.42 13.51
C ASN A 25 -4.65 16.66 14.69
N PRO A 26 -4.41 17.67 15.55
CA PRO A 26 -5.26 17.98 16.69
C PRO A 26 -6.75 18.16 16.34
N GLU A 27 -7.07 18.68 15.15
CA GLU A 27 -8.44 18.87 14.69
C GLU A 27 -9.12 17.55 14.34
N VAL A 28 -8.40 16.64 13.67
CA VAL A 28 -8.86 15.28 13.34
C VAL A 28 -9.06 14.46 14.63
N ILE A 29 -8.14 14.59 15.58
CA ILE A 29 -8.26 13.98 16.92
C ILE A 29 -9.49 14.49 17.66
N LYS A 30 -9.72 15.81 17.64
CA LYS A 30 -10.87 16.43 18.31
C LYS A 30 -12.19 15.96 17.70
N LEU A 31 -12.26 15.85 16.38
CA LEU A 31 -13.45 15.40 15.65
C LEU A 31 -13.75 13.92 15.92
N LEU A 32 -12.73 13.07 15.96
CA LEU A 32 -12.88 11.64 16.26
C LEU A 32 -13.26 11.40 17.74
N LYS A 33 -12.70 12.16 18.69
CA LYS A 33 -13.11 12.11 20.10
C LYS A 33 -14.53 12.62 20.32
N MET A 34 -15.00 13.61 19.56
CA MET A 34 -16.40 14.06 19.60
C MET A 34 -17.36 12.98 19.09
N LYS A 35 -16.98 12.20 18.07
CA LYS A 35 -17.82 11.10 17.56
C LYS A 35 -17.75 9.82 18.40
N ARG A 36 -16.61 9.51 19.01
CA ARG A 36 -16.41 8.40 19.96
C ARG A 36 -15.44 8.80 21.06
N SER A 37 -15.97 9.08 22.25
CA SER A 37 -15.18 9.49 23.41
C SER A 37 -14.20 8.42 23.90
N SER A 38 -14.47 7.15 23.63
CA SER A 38 -13.62 5.99 23.96
C SER A 38 -12.64 5.59 22.85
N TYR A 39 -12.53 6.38 21.77
CA TYR A 39 -11.64 6.05 20.67
C TYR A 39 -10.17 6.20 21.11
N ASN A 40 -9.49 5.07 21.29
CA ASN A 40 -8.04 5.04 21.46
C ASN A 40 -7.40 5.09 20.08
N PHE A 41 -6.66 6.18 19.83
CA PHE A 41 -5.84 6.28 18.62
C PHE A 41 -4.78 5.20 18.65
N SER A 42 -4.80 4.32 17.65
CA SER A 42 -3.73 3.39 17.42
C SER A 42 -2.43 4.16 17.20
N SER A 43 -1.36 3.79 17.92
CA SER A 43 -0.08 4.46 17.75
C SER A 43 0.45 4.34 16.31
N ARG A 44 1.22 5.32 15.84
CA ARG A 44 1.92 5.24 14.54
C ARG A 44 2.62 3.91 14.34
N LYS A 45 3.27 3.43 15.42
CA LYS A 45 3.96 2.15 15.46
C LYS A 45 3.02 1.01 15.11
N TRP A 46 1.86 0.93 15.77
CA TRP A 46 0.85 -0.10 15.52
C TRP A 46 0.30 -0.06 14.09
N ILE A 47 0.06 1.13 13.52
CA ILE A 47 -0.38 1.26 12.12
C ILE A 47 0.73 0.78 11.17
N SER A 48 1.97 1.23 11.39
CA SER A 48 3.11 0.93 10.53
C SER A 48 3.61 -0.51 10.61
N THR A 49 3.30 -1.23 11.69
CA THR A 49 3.72 -2.62 11.88
C THR A 49 2.54 -3.57 11.74
N GLU A 50 1.54 -3.47 12.62
CA GLU A 50 0.49 -4.50 12.72
C GLU A 50 -0.47 -4.46 11.53
N ILE A 51 -0.96 -3.26 11.18
CA ILE A 51 -1.89 -3.10 10.05
C ILE A 51 -1.17 -3.32 8.73
N LEU A 52 0.05 -2.79 8.59
CA LEU A 52 0.83 -2.97 7.37
C LEU A 52 1.15 -4.46 7.16
N ASP A 53 1.64 -5.18 8.17
CA ASP A 53 1.94 -6.60 8.07
C ASP A 53 0.69 -7.44 7.73
N GLN A 54 -0.47 -7.08 8.29
CA GLN A 54 -1.73 -7.75 7.99
C GLN A 54 -2.17 -7.52 6.53
N VAL A 55 -2.14 -6.27 6.06
CA VAL A 55 -2.48 -5.93 4.67
C VAL A 55 -1.51 -6.62 3.71
N HIS A 56 -0.21 -6.66 4.03
CA HIS A 56 0.78 -7.38 3.24
C HIS A 56 0.45 -8.88 3.11
N LYS A 57 0.07 -9.55 4.21
CA LYS A 57 -0.32 -10.97 4.18
C LYS A 57 -1.57 -11.22 3.33
N GLU A 58 -2.56 -10.32 3.42
CA GLU A 58 -3.80 -10.42 2.65
C GLU A 58 -3.53 -10.24 1.15
N VAL A 59 -2.78 -9.20 0.79
CA VAL A 59 -2.36 -8.93 -0.60
C VAL A 59 -1.53 -10.09 -1.15
N ASP A 60 -0.57 -10.63 -0.38
CA ASP A 60 0.23 -11.79 -0.80
C ASP A 60 -0.65 -13.01 -1.06
N CYS A 61 -1.64 -13.29 -0.19
CA CYS A 61 -2.59 -14.39 -0.40
C CYS A 61 -3.40 -14.20 -1.70
N GLU A 62 -3.86 -12.99 -1.99
CA GLU A 62 -4.59 -12.67 -3.21
C GLU A 62 -3.71 -12.81 -4.45
N ILE A 63 -2.46 -12.33 -4.40
CA ILE A 63 -1.48 -12.50 -5.48
C ILE A 63 -1.23 -13.98 -5.76
N GLN A 64 -1.06 -14.81 -4.72
CA GLN A 64 -0.86 -16.26 -4.90
C GLN A 64 -2.06 -16.92 -5.59
N LYS A 65 -3.29 -16.57 -5.20
CA LYS A 65 -4.50 -17.06 -5.88
C LYS A 65 -4.56 -16.57 -7.33
N PHE A 66 -4.29 -15.28 -7.55
CA PHE A 66 -4.29 -14.65 -8.86
C PHE A 66 -3.30 -15.31 -9.83
N VAL A 67 -2.10 -15.64 -9.34
CA VAL A 67 -1.06 -16.35 -10.11
C VAL A 67 -1.43 -17.81 -10.34
N ALA A 68 -1.95 -18.50 -9.31
CA ALA A 68 -2.34 -19.92 -9.42
C ALA A 68 -3.48 -20.15 -10.42
N GLU A 69 -4.39 -19.19 -10.58
CA GLU A 69 -5.50 -19.26 -11.53
C GLU A 69 -5.14 -18.82 -12.96
N ALA A 70 -3.96 -18.24 -13.18
CA ALA A 70 -3.55 -17.72 -14.48
C ALA A 70 -3.00 -18.82 -15.39
N LYS A 71 -3.46 -18.88 -16.65
CA LYS A 71 -2.77 -19.68 -17.68
C LYS A 71 -1.64 -18.86 -18.30
N PHE A 72 -1.85 -17.56 -18.47
CA PHE A 72 -0.90 -16.59 -18.97
C PHE A 72 -0.91 -15.33 -18.08
N LEU A 73 0.28 -14.76 -17.87
CA LEU A 73 0.50 -13.52 -17.14
C LEU A 73 1.18 -12.51 -18.05
N THR A 74 0.67 -11.28 -18.05
CA THR A 74 1.26 -10.16 -18.77
C THR A 74 1.90 -9.19 -17.78
N LEU A 75 3.16 -8.82 -18.04
CA LEU A 75 3.89 -7.81 -17.30
C LEU A 75 3.97 -6.54 -18.14
N SER A 76 3.39 -5.46 -17.63
CA SER A 76 3.47 -4.13 -18.23
C SER A 76 4.34 -3.23 -17.36
N GLU A 77 5.29 -2.56 -17.99
CA GLU A 77 6.16 -1.58 -17.33
C GLU A 77 5.76 -0.17 -17.77
N SER A 78 5.67 0.73 -16.79
CA SER A 78 5.46 2.16 -17.02
C SER A 78 6.42 2.94 -16.14
N GLY A 79 7.00 4.02 -16.66
CA GLY A 79 7.93 4.84 -15.91
C GLY A 79 7.72 6.32 -16.16
N TRP A 80 8.00 7.13 -15.14
CA TRP A 80 8.01 8.59 -15.24
C TRP A 80 9.09 9.19 -14.34
N THR A 81 9.57 10.38 -14.67
CA THR A 81 10.48 11.13 -13.82
C THR A 81 9.69 12.18 -13.04
N ASN A 82 9.83 12.20 -11.72
CA ASN A 82 9.15 13.19 -10.88
C ASN A 82 9.85 14.56 -10.91
N ILE A 83 9.22 15.57 -10.30
CA ILE A 83 9.78 16.94 -10.19
C ILE A 83 11.13 17.01 -9.48
N SER A 84 11.43 16.02 -8.63
CA SER A 84 12.70 15.86 -7.92
C SER A 84 13.75 15.11 -8.73
N LYS A 85 13.51 14.90 -10.03
CA LYS A 85 14.38 14.15 -10.97
C LYS A 85 14.62 12.69 -10.57
N GLN A 86 13.71 12.11 -9.79
CA GLN A 86 13.74 10.69 -9.46
C GLN A 86 12.92 9.90 -10.48
N ASN A 87 13.46 8.78 -10.93
CA ASN A 87 12.76 7.87 -11.81
C ASN A 87 11.85 6.96 -10.98
N MET A 88 10.56 7.04 -11.26
CA MET A 88 9.53 6.16 -10.73
C MET A 88 9.21 5.11 -11.77
N VAL A 89 9.22 3.84 -11.38
CA VAL A 89 8.88 2.72 -12.26
C VAL A 89 7.75 1.94 -11.60
N LYS A 90 6.68 1.73 -12.36
CA LYS A 90 5.50 0.96 -11.97
C LYS A 90 5.40 -0.26 -12.88
N PHE A 91 5.45 -1.43 -12.24
CA PHE A 91 5.16 -2.71 -12.87
C PHE A 91 3.72 -3.10 -12.58
N ILE A 92 3.01 -3.57 -13.59
CA ILE A 92 1.64 -4.06 -13.48
C ILE A 92 1.64 -5.48 -14.00
N ILE A 93 1.14 -6.43 -13.19
CA ILE A 93 0.94 -7.81 -13.62
C ILE A 93 -0.55 -8.00 -13.84
N THR A 94 -0.94 -8.45 -15.03
CA THR A 94 -2.34 -8.74 -15.37
C THR A 94 -2.51 -10.20 -15.81
N ASN A 95 -3.68 -10.75 -15.53
CA ASN A 95 -4.11 -12.08 -15.98
C ASN A 95 -5.23 -11.85 -17.01
N GLU A 96 -5.21 -12.62 -18.09
CA GLU A 96 -6.18 -12.61 -19.19
C GLU A 96 -7.66 -12.68 -18.78
N LYS A 97 -7.99 -13.29 -17.63
CA LYS A 97 -9.36 -13.29 -17.08
C LYS A 97 -9.90 -11.88 -16.81
N TRP A 98 -9.02 -10.91 -16.57
CA TRP A 98 -9.34 -9.53 -16.23
C TRP A 98 -9.14 -8.54 -17.38
N GLN A 99 -8.68 -8.99 -18.55
CA GLN A 99 -8.56 -8.13 -19.73
C GLN A 99 -9.88 -7.92 -20.48
N SER A 100 -10.91 -8.74 -20.24
CA SER A 100 -12.24 -8.58 -20.87
C SER A 100 -13.13 -7.51 -20.23
N GLN A 101 -12.61 -6.70 -19.30
CA GLN A 101 -13.39 -5.68 -18.55
C GLN A 101 -12.85 -4.25 -18.72
N ILE A 102 -11.87 -4.03 -19.59
CA ILE A 102 -11.33 -2.71 -19.97
C ILE A 102 -11.70 -2.45 -21.43
#